data_AF-A0A848DG68-F1
#
_entry.id   AF-A0A848DG68-F1
#
_cell.length_a   1.000
_cell.length_b   1.000
_cell.length_c   1.000
_cell.angle_alpha   90.00
_cell.angle_beta   90.00
_cell.angle_gamma   90.00
#
_symmetry.space_group_name_H-M   'P 1'
#
loop_
_entity.id
_entity.type
_entity.pdbx_description
1 polymer ?
#
loop_
_entity_poly.entity_id
_entity_poly.type
_entity_poly.pdbx_seq_one_letter_code
_entity_poly.pdbx_strand_id
1 'polypeptide(L)'
;MTWTPAEPPWAVPPRAQIADLHWLAYADATESTSRIAAGVVAAVAWARGGQQAPVSGRTDQPVTRALAEMELWGARAATSPDSPIPIDALRDDLGVDYCPPRELDPQRAAGTVAALSWLLGKTTSPPMPLPARRPDGQLLETQELVDAAMAAEPYKTWGPEERHAARNDARATVERSRRLIARIASVQERVRRSG
;
A
#
# COMPACT_ATOMS: atom_id res chain seq x y z
N MET A 1 -11.77 13.84 -18.02
CA MET A 1 -12.20 14.33 -16.70
C MET A 1 -11.00 14.31 -15.77
N THR A 2 -10.63 15.45 -15.19
CA THR A 2 -9.60 15.54 -14.15
C THR A 2 -10.20 15.06 -12.84
N TRP A 3 -9.70 13.93 -12.33
CA TRP A 3 -10.13 13.39 -11.03
C TRP A 3 -9.19 13.87 -9.92
N THR A 4 -9.76 14.22 -8.75
CA THR A 4 -8.99 14.60 -7.56
C THR A 4 -8.88 13.40 -6.62
N PRO A 5 -7.67 12.96 -6.28
CA PRO A 5 -7.49 11.85 -5.36
C PRO A 5 -8.08 12.12 -3.98
N ALA A 6 -9.13 11.39 -3.62
CA ALA A 6 -9.71 11.34 -2.28
C ALA A 6 -9.14 10.14 -1.53
N GLU A 7 -8.97 10.26 -0.22
CA GLU A 7 -8.51 9.14 0.59
C GLU A 7 -9.71 8.41 1.19
N PRO A 8 -9.76 7.08 1.06
CA PRO A 8 -10.88 6.34 1.61
C PRO A 8 -10.86 6.46 3.14
N PRO A 9 -11.97 6.88 3.78
CA PRO A 9 -12.01 7.07 5.23
C PRO A 9 -11.84 5.76 6.02
N TRP A 10 -11.99 4.61 5.35
CA TRP A 10 -11.80 3.28 5.93
C TRP A 10 -10.35 2.78 5.87
N ALA A 11 -9.45 3.49 5.16
CA ALA A 11 -8.07 3.08 5.03
C ALA A 11 -7.35 3.22 6.37
N VAL A 12 -6.67 2.15 6.78
CA VAL A 12 -5.92 2.11 8.04
C VAL A 12 -4.60 2.91 7.95
N PRO A 13 -3.80 2.82 6.87
CA PRO A 13 -2.57 3.59 6.79
C PRO A 13 -2.80 5.10 6.65
N PRO A 14 -1.92 5.96 7.17
CA PRO A 14 -2.01 7.40 7.00
C PRO A 14 -1.93 7.85 5.54
N ARG A 15 -2.63 8.95 5.23
CA ARG A 15 -2.58 9.76 4.00
C ARG A 15 -1.23 9.70 3.27
N ALA A 16 -0.19 10.16 3.96
CA ALA A 16 1.13 10.31 3.39
C ALA A 16 1.73 8.97 2.93
N GLN A 17 1.50 7.88 3.68
CA GLN A 17 2.00 6.56 3.33
C GLN A 17 1.28 5.98 2.10
N ILE A 18 -0.04 6.21 1.98
CA ILE A 18 -0.81 5.80 0.79
C ILE A 18 -0.29 6.54 -0.45
N ALA A 19 -0.01 7.84 -0.31
CA ALA A 19 0.56 8.64 -1.40
C ALA A 19 1.97 8.17 -1.78
N ASP A 20 2.85 7.91 -0.81
CA ASP A 20 4.20 7.41 -1.06
C ASP A 20 4.15 6.03 -1.74
N LEU A 21 3.27 5.12 -1.28
CA LEU A 21 3.07 3.80 -1.88
C LEU A 21 2.67 3.91 -3.35
N HIS A 22 1.71 4.79 -3.67
CA HIS A 22 1.28 5.00 -5.06
C HIS A 22 2.47 5.39 -5.95
N TRP A 23 3.24 6.40 -5.55
CA TRP A 23 4.31 6.94 -6.39
C TRP A 23 5.50 5.98 -6.52
N LEU A 24 5.87 5.26 -5.46
CA LEU A 24 6.94 4.27 -5.51
C LEU A 24 6.53 3.04 -6.35
N ALA A 25 5.29 2.57 -6.19
CA ALA A 25 4.78 1.47 -7.01
C ALA A 25 4.66 1.89 -8.49
N TYR A 26 4.26 3.13 -8.76
CA TYR A 26 4.22 3.68 -10.12
C TYR A 26 5.62 3.74 -10.75
N ALA A 27 6.63 4.16 -9.99
CA ALA A 27 8.02 4.13 -10.42
C ALA A 27 8.46 2.70 -10.79
N ASP A 28 8.27 1.72 -9.92
CA ASP A 28 8.64 0.32 -10.19
C ASP A 28 7.86 -0.29 -11.37
N ALA A 29 6.58 0.05 -11.52
CA ALA A 29 5.75 -0.45 -12.61
C ALA A 29 6.19 0.10 -13.98
N THR A 30 6.68 1.35 -14.03
CA THR A 30 7.06 2.01 -15.28
C THR A 30 8.54 1.82 -15.63
N GLU A 31 9.43 1.79 -14.64
CA GLU A 31 10.88 1.68 -14.84
C GLU A 31 11.34 0.23 -14.95
N SER A 32 10.76 -0.66 -14.13
CA SER A 32 11.18 -2.06 -14.03
C SER A 32 10.14 -3.04 -14.56
N THR A 33 9.07 -2.53 -15.18
CA THR A 33 7.94 -3.31 -15.72
C THR A 33 7.33 -4.31 -14.72
N SER A 34 7.47 -4.03 -13.42
CA SER A 34 7.03 -4.92 -12.35
C SER A 34 5.51 -5.08 -12.35
N ARG A 35 5.04 -6.30 -12.61
CA ARG A 35 3.61 -6.63 -12.63
C ARG A 35 2.98 -6.55 -11.24
N ILE A 36 3.73 -6.93 -10.19
CA ILE A 36 3.31 -6.75 -8.80
C ILE A 36 3.10 -5.26 -8.51
N ALA A 37 4.06 -4.40 -8.86
CA ALA A 37 3.94 -2.96 -8.63
C ALA A 37 2.76 -2.36 -9.41
N ALA A 38 2.52 -2.82 -10.65
CA ALA A 38 1.35 -2.42 -11.43
C ALA A 38 0.02 -2.78 -10.73
N GLY A 39 -0.06 -3.95 -10.09
CA GLY A 39 -1.21 -4.34 -9.27
C GLY A 39 -1.42 -3.41 -8.06
N VAL A 40 -0.34 -3.06 -7.36
CA VAL A 40 -0.37 -2.10 -6.24
C VAL A 40 -0.88 -0.73 -6.71
N VAL A 41 -0.37 -0.21 -7.83
CA VAL A 41 -0.82 1.08 -8.40
C VAL A 41 -2.31 1.04 -8.71
N ALA A 42 -2.78 -0.01 -9.40
CA ALA A 42 -4.18 -0.14 -9.80
C ALA A 42 -5.11 -0.18 -8.58
N ALA A 43 -4.75 -0.95 -7.54
CA ALA A 43 -5.51 -1.01 -6.30
C ALA A 43 -5.58 0.34 -5.57
N VAL A 44 -4.45 1.03 -5.42
CA VAL A 44 -4.42 2.34 -4.73
C VAL A 44 -5.14 3.42 -5.56
N ALA A 45 -5.00 3.41 -6.88
CA ALA A 45 -5.72 4.34 -7.77
C ALA A 45 -7.23 4.13 -7.72
N TRP A 46 -7.69 2.88 -7.77
CA TRP A 46 -9.11 2.53 -7.63
C TRP A 46 -9.66 2.93 -6.26
N ALA A 47 -8.98 2.56 -5.17
CA ALA A 47 -9.44 2.86 -3.81
C ALA A 47 -9.63 4.36 -3.55
N ARG A 48 -8.85 5.20 -4.23
CA ARG A 48 -8.96 6.67 -4.14
C ARG A 48 -10.08 7.24 -5.03
N GLY A 49 -10.65 6.43 -5.93
CA GLY A 49 -11.72 6.79 -6.87
C GLY A 49 -11.27 7.12 -8.29
N GLY A 50 -10.01 6.83 -8.66
CA GLY A 50 -9.42 7.29 -9.91
C GLY A 50 -9.54 6.34 -11.08
N GLN A 51 -9.88 5.06 -10.85
CA GLN A 51 -9.89 4.00 -11.85
C GLN A 51 -11.01 2.98 -11.57
N GLN A 52 -11.25 2.05 -12.50
CA GLN A 52 -12.07 0.87 -12.24
C GLN A 52 -11.34 -0.08 -11.28
N ALA A 53 -12.09 -0.98 -10.64
CA ALA A 53 -11.50 -1.97 -9.74
C ALA A 53 -10.50 -2.90 -10.47
N PRO A 54 -9.33 -3.20 -9.88
CA PRO A 54 -8.25 -3.89 -10.58
C PRO A 54 -8.56 -5.34 -11.00
N VAL A 55 -9.51 -6.00 -10.33
CA VAL A 55 -9.84 -7.42 -10.51
C VAL A 55 -11.18 -7.60 -11.19
N SER A 56 -12.25 -7.02 -10.62
CA SER A 56 -13.59 -7.13 -11.19
C SER A 56 -13.86 -6.07 -12.26
N GLY A 57 -13.11 -4.96 -12.20
CA GLY A 57 -13.34 -3.72 -12.95
C GLY A 57 -14.73 -3.13 -12.82
N ARG A 58 -15.35 -3.38 -11.67
CA ARG A 58 -16.51 -2.62 -11.23
C ARG A 58 -16.18 -1.13 -11.16
N THR A 59 -17.21 -0.31 -11.31
CA THR A 59 -17.10 1.15 -11.40
C THR A 59 -17.76 1.87 -10.23
N ASP A 60 -18.28 1.13 -9.26
CA ASP A 60 -18.95 1.64 -8.07
C ASP A 60 -18.07 2.65 -7.31
N GLN A 61 -18.66 3.81 -7.01
CA GLN A 61 -18.04 4.88 -6.25
C GLN A 61 -19.07 5.50 -5.28
N PRO A 62 -18.65 5.99 -4.10
CA PRO A 62 -17.29 5.90 -3.56
C PRO A 62 -16.91 4.47 -3.18
N VAL A 63 -15.61 4.13 -3.26
CA VAL A 63 -15.13 2.81 -2.80
C VAL A 63 -15.34 2.69 -1.29
N THR A 64 -16.24 1.82 -0.87
CA THR A 64 -16.51 1.50 0.53
C THR A 64 -15.54 0.43 1.04
N ARG A 65 -15.48 0.25 2.36
CA ARG A 65 -14.69 -0.85 2.96
C ARG A 65 -15.16 -2.20 2.43
N ALA A 66 -16.48 -2.42 2.37
CA ALA A 66 -17.07 -3.66 1.86
C ALA A 66 -16.69 -3.94 0.40
N LEU A 67 -16.67 -2.92 -0.47
CA LEU A 67 -16.19 -3.05 -1.85
C LEU A 67 -14.71 -3.47 -1.89
N ALA A 68 -13.86 -2.84 -1.07
CA ALA A 68 -12.44 -3.19 -0.98
C ALA A 68 -12.20 -4.60 -0.44
N GLU A 69 -13.00 -5.06 0.54
CA GLU A 69 -12.93 -6.43 1.05
C GLU A 69 -13.38 -7.46 0.01
N MET A 70 -14.44 -7.17 -0.75
CA MET A 70 -14.89 -8.02 -1.85
C MET A 70 -13.84 -8.12 -2.97
N GLU A 71 -13.25 -6.99 -3.36
CA GLU A 71 -12.20 -6.97 -4.39
C GLU A 71 -10.93 -7.71 -3.95
N LEU A 72 -10.58 -7.64 -2.65
CA LEU A 72 -9.49 -8.42 -2.08
C LEU A 72 -9.76 -9.93 -2.20
N TRP A 73 -10.98 -10.39 -1.96
CA TRP A 73 -11.35 -11.79 -2.16
C TRP A 73 -11.23 -12.22 -3.62
N GLY A 74 -11.71 -11.38 -4.55
CA GLY A 74 -11.49 -11.61 -5.98
C GLY A 74 -10.01 -11.72 -6.35
N ALA A 75 -9.17 -10.82 -5.81
CA ALA A 75 -7.73 -10.82 -6.05
C ALA A 75 -7.07 -12.12 -5.54
N ARG A 76 -7.49 -12.61 -4.36
CA ARG A 76 -6.98 -13.87 -3.79
C ARG A 76 -7.36 -15.08 -4.64
N ALA A 77 -8.58 -15.11 -5.15
CA ALA A 77 -9.00 -16.18 -6.05
C ALA A 77 -8.21 -16.18 -7.36
N ALA A 78 -7.89 -15.00 -7.91
CA ALA A 78 -7.02 -14.90 -9.07
C ALA A 78 -5.57 -15.38 -8.79
N THR A 79 -5.10 -15.29 -7.54
CA THR A 79 -3.79 -15.85 -7.13
C THR A 79 -3.84 -17.33 -6.73
N SER A 80 -5.03 -17.89 -6.48
CA SER A 80 -5.22 -19.25 -5.96
C SER A 80 -6.56 -19.81 -6.48
N PRO A 81 -6.64 -20.17 -7.77
CA PRO A 81 -7.90 -20.51 -8.44
C PRO A 81 -8.55 -21.78 -7.89
N ASP A 82 -7.77 -22.68 -7.29
CA ASP A 82 -8.27 -23.94 -6.72
C ASP A 82 -8.93 -23.76 -5.33
N SER A 83 -8.87 -22.54 -4.77
CA SER A 83 -9.48 -22.25 -3.46
C SER A 83 -10.91 -21.75 -3.63
N PRO A 84 -11.92 -22.46 -3.09
CA PRO A 84 -13.31 -22.02 -3.20
C PRO A 84 -13.52 -20.71 -2.43
N ILE A 85 -14.19 -19.75 -3.07
CA ILE A 85 -14.60 -18.50 -2.45
C ILE A 85 -15.98 -18.70 -1.82
N PRO A 86 -16.19 -18.32 -0.55
CA PRO A 86 -17.50 -18.41 0.08
C PRO A 86 -18.41 -17.25 -0.38
N ILE A 87 -18.80 -17.24 -1.66
CA ILE A 87 -19.50 -16.13 -2.33
C ILE A 87 -20.77 -15.71 -1.58
N ASP A 88 -21.64 -16.67 -1.24
CA ASP A 88 -22.91 -16.36 -0.58
C ASP A 88 -22.69 -15.74 0.80
N ALA A 89 -21.79 -16.31 1.60
CA ALA A 89 -21.45 -15.75 2.91
C ALA A 89 -20.85 -14.33 2.79
N LEU A 90 -19.98 -14.10 1.81
CA LEU A 90 -19.40 -12.77 1.59
C LEU A 90 -20.44 -11.75 1.15
N ARG A 91 -21.40 -12.14 0.31
CA ARG A 91 -22.50 -11.26 -0.11
C ARG A 91 -23.36 -10.91 1.10
N ASP A 92 -23.73 -11.90 1.90
CA ASP A 92 -24.60 -11.71 3.06
C ASP A 92 -23.91 -10.86 4.14
N ASP A 93 -22.62 -11.06 4.39
CA ASP A 93 -21.83 -10.33 5.39
C ASP A 93 -21.51 -8.88 4.95
N LEU A 94 -21.13 -8.68 3.69
CA LEU A 94 -20.66 -7.39 3.19
C LEU A 94 -21.77 -6.54 2.56
N GLY A 95 -22.92 -7.14 2.22
CA GLY A 95 -24.02 -6.49 1.49
C GLY A 95 -23.61 -6.03 0.09
N VAL A 96 -22.62 -6.70 -0.53
CA VAL A 96 -22.04 -6.35 -1.81
C VAL A 96 -22.09 -7.56 -2.72
N ASP A 97 -22.53 -7.37 -3.97
CA ASP A 97 -22.51 -8.44 -4.94
C ASP A 97 -21.08 -8.83 -5.33
N TYR A 98 -20.84 -10.13 -5.37
CA TYR A 98 -19.59 -10.67 -5.88
C TYR A 98 -19.55 -10.53 -7.40
N CYS A 99 -18.48 -9.93 -7.90
CA CYS A 99 -18.19 -9.91 -9.34
C CYS A 99 -17.00 -10.84 -9.60
N PRO A 100 -17.13 -11.84 -10.48
CA PRO A 100 -16.00 -12.70 -10.85
C PRO A 100 -14.79 -11.88 -11.34
N PRO A 101 -13.56 -12.28 -10.98
CA PRO A 101 -12.35 -11.72 -11.54
C PRO A 101 -12.36 -11.75 -13.07
N ARG A 102 -11.94 -10.65 -13.68
CA ARG A 102 -11.53 -10.65 -15.09
C ARG A 102 -10.26 -11.48 -15.23
N GLU A 103 -9.92 -11.85 -16.47
CA GLU A 103 -8.61 -12.43 -16.76
C GLU A 103 -7.52 -11.45 -16.32
N LEU A 104 -6.80 -11.81 -15.27
CA LEU A 104 -5.81 -10.96 -14.62
C LEU A 104 -4.53 -11.77 -14.43
N ASP A 105 -3.41 -11.16 -14.83
CA ASP A 105 -2.08 -11.69 -14.57
C ASP A 105 -1.89 -11.98 -13.06
N PRO A 106 -1.46 -13.20 -12.68
CA PRO A 106 -1.34 -13.58 -11.26
C PRO A 106 -0.41 -12.68 -10.44
N GLN A 107 0.64 -12.11 -11.05
CA GLN A 107 1.53 -11.19 -10.35
C GLN A 107 0.85 -9.84 -10.08
N ARG A 108 0.06 -9.32 -11.02
CA ARG A 108 -0.80 -8.14 -10.78
C ARG A 108 -1.85 -8.42 -9.71
N ALA A 109 -2.45 -9.61 -9.69
CA ALA A 109 -3.36 -10.03 -8.64
C ALA A 109 -2.67 -10.03 -7.27
N ALA A 110 -1.44 -10.56 -7.18
CA ALA A 110 -0.65 -10.56 -5.95
C ALA A 110 -0.34 -9.14 -5.44
N GLY A 111 0.01 -8.21 -6.33
CA GLY A 111 0.17 -6.79 -5.97
C GLY A 111 -1.11 -6.16 -5.44
N THR A 112 -2.25 -6.49 -6.03
CA THR A 112 -3.57 -6.05 -5.56
C THR A 112 -3.89 -6.61 -4.17
N VAL A 113 -3.65 -7.92 -3.95
CA VAL A 113 -3.82 -8.57 -2.64
C VAL A 113 -2.99 -7.86 -1.57
N ALA A 114 -1.71 -7.60 -1.85
CA ALA A 114 -0.81 -6.94 -0.90
C ALA A 114 -1.30 -5.52 -0.57
N ALA A 115 -1.64 -4.71 -1.58
CA ALA A 115 -2.11 -3.35 -1.39
C ALA A 115 -3.42 -3.28 -0.61
N LEU A 116 -4.44 -4.06 -1.00
CA LEU A 116 -5.73 -4.05 -0.31
C LEU A 116 -5.63 -4.63 1.10
N SER A 117 -4.84 -5.68 1.33
CA SER A 117 -4.63 -6.23 2.67
C SER A 117 -4.02 -5.19 3.61
N TRP A 118 -3.06 -4.40 3.13
CA TRP A 118 -2.45 -3.32 3.91
C TRP A 118 -3.41 -2.15 4.15
N LEU A 119 -4.12 -1.68 3.11
CA LEU A 119 -5.11 -0.60 3.24
C LEU A 119 -6.25 -0.95 4.21
N LEU A 120 -6.70 -2.22 4.21
CA LEU A 120 -7.74 -2.72 5.10
C LEU A 120 -7.26 -3.02 6.53
N GLY A 121 -5.95 -2.93 6.79
CA GLY A 121 -5.33 -3.27 8.06
C GLY A 121 -5.22 -4.77 8.35
N LYS A 122 -5.38 -5.63 7.33
CA LYS A 122 -5.18 -7.09 7.46
C LYS A 122 -3.69 -7.44 7.56
N THR A 123 -2.81 -6.55 7.11
CA THR A 123 -1.35 -6.64 7.32
C THR A 123 -0.82 -5.29 7.81
N THR A 124 0.15 -5.32 8.72
CA THR A 124 0.83 -4.11 9.21
C THR A 124 1.96 -3.66 8.29
N SER A 125 2.63 -4.60 7.62
CA SER A 125 3.71 -4.30 6.67
C SER A 125 3.17 -3.78 5.33
N PRO A 126 3.74 -2.67 4.80
CA PRO A 126 3.38 -2.18 3.48
C PRO A 126 3.87 -3.13 2.36
N PRO A 127 3.25 -3.10 1.16
CA PRO A 127 3.65 -3.95 0.04
C PRO A 127 5.08 -3.72 -0.49
N MET A 128 5.66 -2.57 -0.15
CA MET A 128 7.03 -2.20 -0.49
C MET A 128 7.58 -1.21 0.56
N PRO A 129 8.90 -1.03 0.64
CA PRO A 129 9.51 -0.08 1.57
C PRO A 129 8.98 1.35 1.35
N LEU A 130 8.51 1.99 2.41
CA LEU A 130 8.03 3.38 2.40
C LEU A 130 8.98 4.30 3.18
N PRO A 131 9.01 5.61 2.89
CA PRO A 131 9.68 6.58 3.73
C PRO A 131 9.12 6.55 5.16
N ALA A 132 10.00 6.54 6.16
CA ALA A 132 9.61 6.65 7.56
C ALA A 132 9.16 8.10 7.84
N ARG A 133 7.87 8.30 8.09
CA ARG A 133 7.27 9.61 8.35
C ARG A 133 6.51 9.65 9.66
N ARG A 134 6.47 10.85 10.24
CA ARG A 134 5.50 11.24 11.26
C ARG A 134 4.09 11.38 10.66
N PRO A 135 3.04 11.40 11.50
CA PRO A 135 1.67 11.65 11.04
C PRO A 135 1.47 12.97 10.28
N ASP A 136 2.28 13.99 10.58
CA ASP A 136 2.28 15.29 9.90
C ASP A 136 2.94 15.25 8.49
N GLY A 137 3.51 14.11 8.11
CA GLY A 137 4.19 13.90 6.84
C GLY A 137 5.69 14.25 6.83
N GLN A 138 6.26 14.79 7.91
CA GLN A 138 7.71 14.99 8.00
C GLN A 138 8.45 13.65 8.12
N LEU A 139 9.68 13.59 7.63
CA LEU A 139 10.52 12.41 7.84
C LEU A 139 10.86 12.27 9.32
N LEU A 140 10.89 11.02 9.80
CA LEU A 140 11.43 10.71 11.11
C LEU A 140 12.94 10.89 11.11
N GLU A 141 13.47 11.45 12.19
CA GLU A 141 14.90 11.57 12.43
C GLU A 141 15.46 10.32 13.12
N THR A 142 16.78 10.17 13.08
CA THR A 142 17.46 9.00 13.67
C THR A 142 17.13 8.81 15.14
N GLN A 143 17.12 9.90 15.94
CA GLN A 143 16.87 9.81 17.37
C GLN A 143 15.44 9.32 17.66
N GLU A 144 14.45 9.80 16.91
CA GLU A 144 13.06 9.38 17.08
C GLU A 144 12.85 7.90 16.75
N LEU A 145 13.54 7.38 15.74
CA LEU A 145 13.50 5.95 15.41
C LEU A 145 14.15 5.10 16.51
N VAL A 146 15.23 5.58 17.11
CA VAL A 146 15.86 4.91 18.26
C VAL A 146 14.93 4.92 19.47
N ASP A 147 14.34 6.07 19.78
CA ASP A 147 13.40 6.21 20.90
C ASP A 147 12.17 5.32 20.70
N ALA A 148 11.63 5.25 19.47
CA ALA A 148 10.52 4.36 19.14
C ALA A 148 10.89 2.88 19.28
N ALA A 149 12.10 2.49 18.85
CA ALA A 149 12.58 1.12 19.00
C ALA A 149 12.75 0.74 20.48
N MET A 150 13.30 1.66 21.29
CA MET A 150 13.41 1.47 22.74
C MET A 150 12.04 1.39 23.43
N ALA A 151 11.10 2.23 23.03
CA ALA A 151 9.74 2.23 23.56
C ALA A 151 8.95 0.96 23.20
N ALA A 152 9.25 0.32 22.06
CA ALA A 152 8.66 -0.96 21.68
C ALA A 152 9.14 -2.13 22.54
N GLU A 153 10.31 -2.01 23.18
CA GLU A 153 10.90 -3.03 24.07
C GLU A 153 11.18 -2.45 25.47
N PRO A 154 10.15 -2.00 26.22
CA PRO A 154 10.34 -1.20 27.44
C PRO A 154 10.95 -1.99 28.60
N TYR A 155 10.84 -3.32 28.59
CA TYR A 155 11.40 -4.20 29.62
C TYR A 155 12.81 -4.69 29.31
N LYS A 156 13.35 -4.36 28.14
CA LYS A 156 14.70 -4.74 27.75
C LYS A 156 15.70 -3.76 28.35
N THR A 157 16.75 -4.27 28.98
CA THR A 157 17.87 -3.44 29.43
C THR A 157 18.81 -3.20 28.25
N TRP A 158 18.67 -2.06 27.60
CA TRP A 158 19.47 -1.71 26.42
C TRP A 158 20.93 -1.43 26.79
N GLY A 159 21.83 -2.35 26.43
CA GLY A 159 23.28 -2.18 26.59
C GLY A 159 23.90 -1.17 25.61
N PRO A 160 25.16 -0.74 25.82
CA PRO A 160 25.83 0.20 24.90
C PRO A 160 25.90 -0.28 23.45
N GLU A 161 26.18 -1.57 23.23
CA GLU A 161 26.25 -2.18 21.90
C GLU A 161 24.89 -2.19 21.21
N GLU A 162 23.82 -2.56 21.92
CA GLU A 162 22.46 -2.59 21.39
C GLU A 162 21.97 -1.19 21.01
N ARG A 163 22.27 -0.18 21.83
CA ARG A 163 21.97 1.23 21.49
C ARG A 163 22.77 1.70 20.28
N HIS A 164 24.01 1.24 20.12
CA HIS A 164 24.82 1.56 18.95
C HIS A 164 24.23 0.91 17.69
N ALA A 165 23.84 -0.37 17.76
CA ALA A 165 23.17 -1.08 16.67
C ALA A 165 21.88 -0.39 16.25
N ALA A 166 20.98 -0.07 17.19
CA ALA A 166 19.74 0.63 16.88
C ALA A 166 19.96 2.01 16.25
N ARG A 167 21.00 2.76 16.67
CA ARG A 167 21.36 4.01 16.01
C ARG A 167 21.82 3.80 14.57
N ASN A 168 22.57 2.74 14.29
CA ASN A 168 23.01 2.43 12.93
C ASN A 168 21.83 2.03 12.04
N ASP A 169 20.91 1.22 12.55
CA ASP A 169 19.69 0.84 11.83
C ASP A 169 18.77 2.04 11.57
N ALA A 170 18.62 2.91 12.57
CA ALA A 170 17.88 4.17 12.44
C ALA A 170 18.51 5.08 11.37
N ARG A 171 19.84 5.24 11.36
CA ARG A 171 20.55 6.00 10.31
C ARG A 171 20.30 5.43 8.92
N ALA A 172 20.46 4.11 8.76
CA ALA A 172 20.20 3.42 7.51
C ALA A 172 18.75 3.61 7.02
N THR A 173 17.79 3.62 7.96
CA THR A 173 16.37 3.87 7.68
C THR A 173 16.10 5.30 7.22
N VAL A 174 16.70 6.30 7.88
CA VAL A 174 16.59 7.71 7.46
C VAL A 174 17.19 7.92 6.07
N GLU A 175 18.38 7.37 5.82
CA GLU A 175 19.02 7.47 4.50
C GLU A 175 18.20 6.79 3.39
N ARG A 176 17.66 5.60 3.67
CA ARG A 176 16.73 4.92 2.76
C ARG A 176 15.51 5.79 2.49
N SER A 177 14.92 6.38 3.53
CA SER A 177 13.75 7.25 3.40
C SER A 177 14.06 8.45 2.52
N ARG A 178 15.21 9.12 2.71
CA ARG A 178 15.66 10.23 1.85
C ARG A 178 15.80 9.82 0.38
N ARG A 179 16.35 8.64 0.10
CA ARG A 179 16.44 8.10 -1.28
C ARG A 179 15.06 7.84 -1.89
N LEU A 180 14.14 7.26 -1.11
CA LEU A 180 12.76 7.03 -1.56
C LEU A 180 12.04 8.34 -1.86
N ILE A 181 12.20 9.37 -1.03
CA ILE A 181 11.64 10.72 -1.28
C ILE A 181 12.20 11.32 -2.56
N ALA A 182 13.52 11.27 -2.76
CA ALA A 182 14.13 11.77 -3.99
C ALA A 182 13.60 11.03 -5.22
N ARG A 183 13.38 9.72 -5.12
CA ARG A 183 12.76 8.91 -6.18
C ARG A 183 11.32 9.35 -6.47
N ILE A 184 10.50 9.53 -5.44
CA ILE A 184 9.11 10.03 -5.58
C ILE A 184 9.11 11.38 -6.31
N ALA A 185 9.94 12.33 -5.86
CA ALA A 185 10.03 13.65 -6.47
C ALA A 185 10.44 13.59 -7.96
N SER A 186 11.44 12.75 -8.29
CA SER A 186 11.90 12.53 -9.67
C SER A 186 10.78 11.98 -10.56
N VAL A 187 10.04 10.98 -10.07
CA VAL A 187 8.93 10.35 -10.83
C VAL A 187 7.79 11.34 -11.05
N GLN A 188 7.41 12.10 -10.02
CA GLN A 188 6.38 13.14 -10.13
C GLN A 188 6.76 14.20 -11.16
N GLU A 189 8.01 14.65 -11.16
CA GLU A 189 8.49 15.63 -12.12
C GLU A 189 8.45 15.12 -13.56
N ARG A 190 8.82 13.85 -13.81
CA ARG A 190 8.67 13.26 -15.15
C ARG A 190 7.22 13.22 -15.61
N VAL A 191 6.29 12.83 -14.74
CA VAL A 191 4.86 12.79 -15.08
C VAL A 191 4.33 14.19 -15.42
N ARG A 192 4.76 15.24 -14.68
CA ARG A 192 4.38 16.64 -14.99
C ARG A 192 4.92 17.15 -16.32
N ARG A 193 6.05 16.64 -16.79
CA ARG A 193 6.64 17.05 -18.09
C ARG A 193 6.04 16.33 -19.29
N SER A 194 5.50 15.13 -19.06
CA SER A 194 4.93 14.29 -20.12
C SER A 194 3.43 14.50 -20.33
N GLY A 195 2.75 15.23 -19.45
CA GLY A 195 1.32 15.54 -19.54
C GLY A 195 1.09 17.02 -19.82
#